data_AF-A0A817ND96-F1
#
_entry.id   AF-A0A817ND96-F1
#
_cell.length_a   1.000
_cell.length_b   1.000
_cell.length_c   1.000
_cell.angle_alpha   90.00
_cell.angle_beta   90.00
_cell.angle_gamma   90.00
#
_symmetry.space_group_name_H-M   'P 1'
#
loop_
_entity.id
_entity.type
_entity.pdbx_description
1 polymer ?
#
loop_
_entity_poly.entity_id
_entity_poly.type
_entity_poly.pdbx_seq_one_letter_code
_entity_poly.pdbx_strand_id
1 'polypeptide(L)'
;PGFLDTDTSITNEIVERKIASQIFEMTAPGVHAFLIVIRIGRFTPEEKNTVDFIRHIFGKDAVQYCIVVFTAEDQLEEGQPLEDFINTAPALRELVRACGNRTFAINNKLNGEPLARKTNRLIEIIDNMIRNNNGTYYTNAEYQRIERQRQEEKRKREEEERRAESNSFLN
;
A
#
# COMPACT_ATOMS: atom_id res chain seq x y z
N PRO A 1 8.43 8.04 -11.00
CA PRO A 1 7.99 9.26 -10.28
C PRO A 1 7.28 8.85 -8.99
N GLY A 2 7.90 9.16 -7.84
CA GLY A 2 7.36 8.81 -6.53
C GLY A 2 6.15 9.67 -6.18
N PHE A 3 5.23 9.13 -5.38
CA PHE A 3 4.06 9.85 -4.89
C PHE A 3 4.43 11.11 -4.05
N LEU A 4 5.63 11.13 -3.47
CA LEU A 4 6.16 12.22 -2.62
C LEU A 4 7.13 13.17 -3.35
N ASP A 5 7.22 13.09 -4.67
CA ASP A 5 8.30 13.70 -5.46
C ASP A 5 8.00 15.16 -5.90
N THR A 6 7.17 15.90 -5.17
CA THR A 6 6.81 17.29 -5.53
C THR A 6 7.05 18.28 -4.39
N ASP A 7 8.12 19.06 -4.59
CA ASP A 7 8.54 20.22 -3.82
C ASP A 7 7.63 21.42 -4.11
N THR A 8 6.46 21.53 -3.45
CA THR A 8 5.67 22.79 -3.47
C THR A 8 4.66 22.90 -2.31
N SER A 9 4.96 23.78 -1.35
CA SER A 9 4.28 23.90 -0.05
C SER A 9 2.86 24.52 -0.04
N ILE A 10 2.28 24.89 -1.18
CA ILE A 10 0.91 25.45 -1.29
C ILE A 10 -0.01 24.58 -2.18
N THR A 11 0.56 23.63 -2.93
CA THR A 11 -0.12 22.74 -3.88
C THR A 11 -0.48 21.38 -3.27
N ASN A 12 0.05 21.06 -2.09
CA ASN A 12 0.03 19.70 -1.55
C ASN A 12 -1.36 19.23 -1.12
N GLU A 13 -2.16 19.98 -0.36
CA GLU A 13 -3.41 19.41 0.18
C GLU A 13 -4.46 19.05 -0.90
N ILE A 14 -4.61 19.88 -1.94
CA ILE A 14 -5.54 19.59 -3.04
C ILE A 14 -5.04 18.39 -3.85
N VAL A 15 -3.73 18.32 -4.10
CA VAL A 15 -3.11 17.21 -4.83
C VAL A 15 -3.20 15.91 -4.04
N GLU A 16 -2.86 15.96 -2.75
CA GLU A 16 -2.96 14.83 -1.81
C GLU A 16 -4.39 14.32 -1.71
N ARG A 17 -5.39 15.19 -1.55
CA ARG A 17 -6.81 14.81 -1.53
C ARG A 17 -7.25 14.19 -2.85
N LYS A 18 -6.82 14.74 -3.99
CA LYS A 18 -7.15 14.20 -5.31
C LYS A 18 -6.56 12.79 -5.49
N ILE A 19 -5.30 12.61 -5.10
CA ILE A 19 -4.65 11.30 -5.22
C ILE A 19 -5.26 10.31 -4.23
N ALA A 20 -5.51 10.73 -2.98
CA ALA A 20 -6.21 9.93 -1.99
C ALA A 20 -7.56 9.45 -2.51
N SER A 21 -8.36 10.36 -3.08
CA SER A 21 -9.65 10.02 -3.69
C SER A 21 -9.51 9.01 -4.82
N GLN A 22 -8.50 9.15 -5.69
CA GLN A 22 -8.24 8.17 -6.75
C GLN A 22 -7.85 6.82 -6.18
N ILE A 23 -7.02 6.77 -5.15
CA ILE A 23 -6.64 5.53 -4.48
C ILE A 23 -7.89 4.87 -3.87
N PHE A 24 -8.71 5.61 -3.13
CA PHE A 24 -9.92 5.07 -2.52
C PHE A 24 -10.86 4.46 -3.56
N GLU A 25 -11.09 5.15 -4.68
CA GLU A 25 -11.90 4.62 -5.79
C GLU A 25 -11.26 3.38 -6.41
N MET A 26 -9.98 3.41 -6.75
CA MET A 26 -9.33 2.29 -7.44
C MET A 26 -9.19 1.04 -6.59
N THR A 27 -9.14 1.20 -5.26
CA THR A 27 -8.81 0.12 -4.33
C THR A 27 -9.95 -0.25 -3.39
N ALA A 28 -11.15 0.34 -3.52
CA ALA A 28 -12.31 -0.12 -2.76
C ALA A 28 -12.58 -1.63 -3.01
N PRO A 29 -12.88 -2.43 -1.96
CA PRO A 29 -13.27 -2.02 -0.61
C PRO A 29 -12.11 -1.74 0.38
N GLY A 30 -10.86 -1.89 -0.05
CA GLY A 30 -9.69 -1.64 0.80
C GLY A 30 -8.38 -2.20 0.24
N VAL A 31 -7.29 -2.02 1.00
CA VAL A 31 -5.92 -2.35 0.58
C VAL A 31 -5.33 -3.46 1.44
N HIS A 32 -4.73 -4.47 0.81
CA HIS A 32 -4.10 -5.59 1.52
C HIS A 32 -2.75 -5.21 2.16
N ALA A 33 -1.96 -4.38 1.47
CA ALA A 33 -0.67 -3.93 1.94
C ALA A 33 -0.27 -2.60 1.29
N PHE A 34 0.39 -1.76 2.08
CA PHE A 34 1.11 -0.59 1.59
C PHE A 34 2.61 -0.91 1.55
N LEU A 35 3.24 -0.74 0.40
CA LEU A 35 4.68 -0.97 0.23
C LEU A 35 5.42 0.36 0.24
N ILE A 36 6.26 0.57 1.25
CA ILE A 36 7.13 1.76 1.35
C ILE A 36 8.49 1.37 0.79
N VAL A 37 8.80 1.85 -0.42
CA VAL A 37 9.99 1.45 -1.16
C VAL A 37 11.15 2.41 -0.86
N ILE A 38 12.27 1.86 -0.39
CA ILE A 38 13.50 2.57 -0.06
C ILE A 38 14.63 1.92 -0.85
N ARG A 39 15.57 2.70 -1.38
CA ARG A 39 16.73 2.17 -2.07
C ARG A 39 17.91 2.04 -1.11
N ILE A 40 18.59 0.91 -1.08
CA ILE A 40 19.80 0.74 -0.26
C ILE A 40 20.86 1.77 -0.69
N GLY A 41 21.51 2.39 0.30
CA GLY A 41 22.47 3.47 0.10
C GLY A 41 21.85 4.87 -0.09
N ARG A 42 20.52 5.00 -0.10
CA ARG A 42 19.82 6.28 -0.18
C ARG A 42 18.62 6.30 0.77
N PHE A 43 18.74 7.09 1.84
CA PHE A 43 17.61 7.42 2.71
C PHE A 43 17.37 8.94 2.70
N THR A 44 16.22 9.40 2.20
CA THR A 44 15.95 10.83 1.99
C THR A 44 14.88 11.39 2.95
N PRO A 45 14.83 12.72 3.17
CA PRO A 45 13.79 13.33 3.99
C PRO A 45 12.36 13.02 3.52
N GLU A 46 12.16 12.82 2.22
CA GLU A 46 10.85 12.46 1.65
C GLU A 46 10.41 11.07 2.15
N GLU A 47 11.32 10.10 2.18
CA GLU A 47 11.04 8.75 2.68
C GLU A 47 10.64 8.77 4.16
N LYS A 48 11.26 9.66 4.96
CA LYS A 48 10.88 9.90 6.36
C LYS A 48 9.43 10.38 6.50
N ASN A 49 8.97 11.24 5.61
CA ASN A 49 7.62 11.81 5.67
C ASN A 49 6.52 10.85 5.18
N THR A 50 6.88 9.75 4.53
CA THR A 50 5.93 8.77 3.96
C THR A 50 4.94 8.23 4.98
N VAL A 51 5.39 7.93 6.20
CA VAL A 51 4.49 7.37 7.23
C VAL A 51 3.51 8.42 7.73
N ASP A 52 3.96 9.66 7.90
CA ASP A 52 3.08 10.73 8.33
C ASP A 52 2.05 11.06 7.25
N PHE A 53 2.45 10.98 5.98
CA PHE A 53 1.53 11.03 4.86
C PHE A 53 0.49 9.89 4.89
N ILE A 54 0.92 8.63 5.07
CA ILE A 54 0.01 7.48 5.16
C ILE A 54 -0.97 7.67 6.32
N ARG A 55 -0.49 8.13 7.48
CA ARG A 55 -1.33 8.42 8.65
C ARG A 55 -2.30 9.56 8.40
N HIS A 56 -1.88 10.58 7.65
CA HIS A 56 -2.70 11.74 7.34
C HIS A 56 -3.88 11.35 6.44
N ILE A 57 -3.62 10.56 5.39
CA ILE A 57 -4.63 10.19 4.40
C ILE A 57 -5.45 8.97 4.79
N PHE A 58 -4.77 7.91 5.27
CA PHE A 58 -5.38 6.63 5.60
C PHE A 58 -5.54 6.44 7.11
N GLY A 59 -5.31 7.46 7.94
CA GLY A 59 -5.46 7.31 9.38
C GLY A 59 -4.36 6.43 10.01
N LYS A 60 -4.35 6.42 11.34
CA LYS A 60 -3.24 5.84 12.13
C LYS A 60 -3.12 4.32 11.97
N ASP A 61 -4.21 3.62 11.73
CA ASP A 61 -4.22 2.15 11.66
C ASP A 61 -3.63 1.61 10.35
N ALA A 62 -3.55 2.44 9.30
CA ALA A 62 -2.97 2.03 8.01
C ALA A 62 -1.50 1.59 8.12
N VAL A 63 -0.76 2.09 9.12
CA VAL A 63 0.63 1.67 9.36
C VAL A 63 0.76 0.19 9.75
N GLN A 64 -0.31 -0.41 10.28
CA GLN A 64 -0.36 -1.84 10.60
C GLN A 64 -0.35 -2.70 9.33
N TYR A 65 -0.67 -2.10 8.18
CA TYR A 65 -0.69 -2.72 6.85
C TYR A 65 0.51 -2.31 5.98
N CYS A 66 1.50 -1.62 6.56
CA CYS A 66 2.69 -1.18 5.85
C CYS A 66 3.84 -2.20 5.94
N ILE A 67 4.59 -2.36 4.86
CA ILE A 67 5.82 -3.13 4.75
C ILE A 67 6.90 -2.23 4.14
N VAL A 68 8.09 -2.20 4.75
CA VAL A 68 9.23 -1.46 4.19
C VAL A 68 9.98 -2.37 3.22
N VAL A 69 10.08 -1.96 1.96
CA VAL A 69 10.72 -2.70 0.87
C VAL A 69 12.05 -2.03 0.51
N PHE A 70 13.15 -2.74 0.73
CA PHE A 70 14.49 -2.32 0.35
C PHE A 70 14.84 -2.84 -1.05
N THR A 71 15.12 -1.91 -1.96
CA THR A 71 15.55 -2.22 -3.33
C THR A 71 17.06 -2.05 -3.48
N ALA A 72 17.60 -2.62 -4.56
CA ALA A 72 19.05 -2.69 -4.77
C ALA A 72 19.75 -3.47 -3.65
N GLU A 73 19.17 -4.61 -3.27
CA GLU A 73 19.72 -5.54 -2.28
C GLU A 73 21.18 -5.95 -2.58
N ASP A 74 21.58 -5.93 -3.85
CA ASP A 74 22.95 -6.16 -4.31
C ASP A 74 23.95 -5.04 -3.94
N GLN A 75 23.49 -3.96 -3.33
CA GLN A 75 24.34 -2.87 -2.83
C GLN A 75 24.73 -3.02 -1.36
N LEU A 76 24.21 -4.04 -0.66
CA LEU A 76 24.76 -4.42 0.65
C LEU A 76 26.16 -5.01 0.47
N GLU A 77 27.06 -4.72 1.39
CA GLU A 77 28.38 -5.37 1.40
C GLU A 77 28.21 -6.88 1.57
N GLU A 78 29.17 -7.67 1.04
CA GLU A 78 29.08 -9.12 1.10
C GLU A 78 29.03 -9.60 2.57
N GLY A 79 27.97 -10.33 2.92
CA GLY A 79 27.73 -10.80 4.28
C GLY A 79 27.12 -9.76 5.23
N GLN A 80 26.89 -8.52 4.79
CA GLN A 80 26.25 -7.49 5.59
C GLN A 80 24.74 -7.79 5.76
N PRO A 81 24.22 -7.91 6.99
CA PRO A 81 22.79 -8.04 7.22
C PRO A 81 22.07 -6.73 6.90
N LEU A 82 20.84 -6.83 6.38
CA LEU A 82 19.96 -5.68 6.14
C LEU A 82 19.77 -4.81 7.39
N GLU A 83 19.78 -5.43 8.56
CA GLU A 83 19.64 -4.76 9.87
C GLU A 83 20.72 -3.70 10.09
N ASP A 84 21.93 -3.90 9.56
CA ASP A 84 23.00 -2.90 9.68
C ASP A 84 22.66 -1.64 8.88
N PHE A 85 22.12 -1.80 7.67
CA PHE A 85 21.62 -0.68 6.87
C PHE A 85 20.50 0.06 7.59
N ILE A 86 19.52 -0.66 8.17
CA ILE A 86 18.41 -0.07 8.94
C ILE A 86 18.94 0.77 10.12
N ASN A 87 20.01 0.31 10.78
CA ASN A 87 20.60 0.99 11.91
C ASN A 87 21.49 2.20 11.56
N THR A 88 21.80 2.43 10.27
CA THR A 88 22.58 3.61 9.83
C THR A 88 21.88 4.95 10.11
N ALA A 89 20.54 4.96 10.15
CA ALA A 89 19.75 6.17 10.36
C ALA A 89 18.65 5.93 11.41
N PRO A 90 18.62 6.70 12.51
CA PRO A 90 17.57 6.58 13.54
C PRO A 90 16.14 6.68 12.97
N ALA A 91 15.92 7.59 12.02
CA ALA A 91 14.63 7.77 11.37
C ALA A 91 14.20 6.57 10.50
N LEU A 92 15.14 5.88 9.84
CA LEU A 92 14.85 4.65 9.09
C LEU A 92 14.45 3.52 10.04
N ARG A 93 15.16 3.39 11.16
CA ARG A 93 14.80 2.43 12.22
C ARG A 93 13.43 2.72 12.83
N GLU A 94 13.11 3.98 13.06
CA GLU A 94 11.77 4.38 13.53
C GLU A 94 10.68 4.06 12.52
N LEU A 95 10.93 4.29 11.24
CA LEU A 95 10.05 3.91 10.13
C LEU A 95 9.78 2.40 10.13
N VAL A 96 10.82 1.58 10.19
CA VAL A 96 10.69 0.11 10.24
C VAL A 96 9.89 -0.34 11.47
N ARG A 97 10.14 0.27 12.64
CA ARG A 97 9.39 -0.01 13.86
C ARG A 97 7.92 0.39 13.77
N ALA A 98 7.62 1.55 13.17
CA ALA A 98 6.24 1.99 12.94
C ALA A 98 5.48 1.00 12.03
N CYS A 99 6.19 0.36 11.10
CA CYS A 99 5.70 -0.73 10.26
C CYS A 99 5.83 -2.11 10.92
N GLY A 100 5.87 -2.20 12.26
CA GLY A 100 5.89 -3.46 13.00
C GLY A 100 7.06 -4.39 12.67
N ASN A 101 8.22 -3.81 12.30
CA ASN A 101 9.43 -4.51 11.86
C ASN A 101 9.22 -5.39 10.62
N ARG A 102 8.21 -5.09 9.79
CA ARG A 102 7.97 -5.79 8.53
C ARG A 102 8.86 -5.21 7.44
N THR A 103 9.89 -5.97 7.08
CA THR A 103 10.86 -5.58 6.04
C THR A 103 10.96 -6.66 4.96
N PHE A 104 11.22 -6.22 3.73
CA PHE A 104 11.52 -7.10 2.61
C PHE A 104 12.66 -6.50 1.78
N ALA A 105 13.62 -7.31 1.33
CA ALA A 105 14.70 -6.84 0.47
C ALA A 105 14.70 -7.57 -0.87
N ILE A 106 14.91 -6.83 -1.96
CA ILE A 106 14.92 -7.35 -3.32
C ILE A 106 15.98 -6.67 -4.19
N ASN A 107 16.72 -7.49 -4.94
CA ASN A 107 17.45 -7.05 -6.11
C ASN A 107 16.52 -7.11 -7.33
N ASN A 108 16.15 -5.95 -7.87
CA ASN A 108 15.25 -5.85 -9.03
C ASN A 108 15.84 -6.40 -10.35
N LYS A 109 17.12 -6.84 -10.35
CA LYS A 109 17.76 -7.53 -11.48
C LYS A 109 17.50 -9.04 -11.48
N LEU A 110 16.91 -9.58 -10.40
CA LEU A 110 16.56 -11.00 -10.31
C LEU A 110 15.52 -11.36 -11.38
N ASN A 111 15.63 -12.58 -11.91
CA ASN A 111 14.71 -13.14 -12.89
C ASN A 111 14.53 -14.64 -12.63
N GLY A 112 13.56 -15.25 -13.32
CA GLY A 112 13.30 -16.69 -13.24
C GLY A 112 12.99 -17.17 -11.83
N GLU A 113 13.55 -18.32 -11.47
CA GLU A 113 13.25 -19.01 -10.22
C GLU A 113 13.70 -18.23 -8.96
N PRO A 114 14.86 -17.54 -8.92
CA PRO A 114 15.22 -16.67 -7.80
C PRO A 114 14.22 -15.54 -7.54
N LEU A 115 13.69 -14.92 -8.61
CA LEU A 115 12.64 -13.91 -8.49
C LEU A 115 11.35 -14.52 -7.94
N ALA A 116 10.94 -15.68 -8.45
CA ALA A 116 9.74 -16.38 -7.98
C ALA A 116 9.82 -16.69 -6.47
N ARG A 117 10.97 -17.16 -5.97
CA ARG A 117 11.18 -17.38 -4.53
C ARG A 117 11.06 -16.10 -3.72
N LYS A 118 11.65 -14.99 -4.18
CA LYS A 118 11.54 -13.68 -3.52
C LYS A 118 10.10 -13.19 -3.49
N THR A 119 9.36 -13.33 -4.59
CA THR A 119 7.94 -12.97 -4.66
C THR A 119 7.11 -13.79 -3.69
N ASN A 120 7.29 -15.11 -3.63
CA ASN A 120 6.59 -15.96 -2.66
C ASN A 120 6.85 -15.52 -1.22
N ARG A 121 8.11 -15.15 -0.91
CA ARG A 121 8.45 -14.64 0.42
C ARG A 121 7.75 -13.32 0.74
N LEU A 122 7.59 -12.41 -0.22
CA LEU A 122 6.83 -11.18 -0.02
C LEU A 122 5.36 -11.48 0.25
N ILE A 123 4.76 -12.41 -0.50
CA ILE A 123 3.37 -12.85 -0.28
C ILE A 123 3.20 -13.45 1.12
N GLU A 124 4.13 -14.28 1.60
CA GLU A 124 4.09 -14.81 2.97
C GLU A 124 4.10 -13.70 4.03
N ILE A 125 4.90 -12.64 3.82
CA ILE A 125 4.94 -11.48 4.73
C ILE A 125 3.57 -10.77 4.73
N ILE A 126 2.98 -10.56 3.55
CA ILE A 126 1.65 -9.94 3.40
C ILE A 126 0.57 -10.79 4.08
N ASP A 127 0.55 -12.10 3.85
CA ASP A 127 -0.42 -13.01 4.44
C ASP A 127 -0.33 -13.03 5.97
N ASN A 128 0.88 -13.09 6.52
CA ASN A 128 1.10 -13.04 7.96
C ASN A 128 0.64 -11.69 8.54
N MET A 129 0.90 -10.59 7.84
CA MET A 129 0.44 -9.27 8.25
C MET A 129 -1.10 -9.19 8.26
N ILE A 130 -1.78 -9.68 7.22
CA ILE A 130 -3.25 -9.69 7.15
C ILE A 130 -3.83 -10.54 8.28
N ARG A 131 -3.28 -11.73 8.54
CA ARG A 131 -3.73 -12.58 9.66
C ARG A 131 -3.60 -11.88 11.01
N ASN A 132 -2.51 -11.14 11.21
CA ASN A 132 -2.29 -10.35 12.43
C ASN A 132 -3.22 -9.14 12.53
N ASN A 133 -3.75 -8.64 11.40
CA ASN A 133 -4.73 -7.57 11.31
C ASN A 133 -6.15 -8.13 11.07
N ASN A 134 -6.59 -9.04 11.94
CA ASN A 134 -7.94 -9.63 11.96
C ASN A 134 -8.32 -10.43 10.71
N GLY A 135 -7.35 -10.83 9.88
CA GLY A 135 -7.58 -11.62 8.68
C GLY A 135 -8.24 -10.86 7.53
N THR A 136 -8.22 -9.52 7.54
CA THR A 136 -8.88 -8.70 6.53
C THR A 136 -8.00 -7.57 6.01
N TYR A 137 -8.36 -7.00 4.86
CA TYR A 137 -7.69 -5.85 4.27
C TYR A 137 -7.91 -4.57 5.10
N TYR A 138 -7.02 -3.60 4.94
CA TYR A 138 -7.19 -2.27 5.50
C TYR A 138 -8.40 -1.58 4.86
N THR A 139 -9.29 -1.02 5.69
CA THR A 139 -10.43 -0.23 5.25
C THR A 139 -10.72 0.90 6.24
N ASN A 140 -11.44 1.92 5.82
CA ASN A 140 -11.88 3.04 6.65
C ASN A 140 -13.25 3.57 6.19
N ALA A 141 -13.70 4.66 6.80
CA ALA A 141 -15.00 5.27 6.49
C ALA A 141 -15.15 5.65 5.01
N GLU A 142 -14.10 6.14 4.35
CA GLU A 142 -14.15 6.51 2.93
C GLU A 142 -14.25 5.28 2.03
N TYR A 143 -13.46 4.24 2.28
CA TYR A 143 -13.59 2.97 1.57
C TYR A 143 -15.00 2.37 1.72
N GLN A 144 -15.52 2.36 2.94
CA GLN A 144 -16.88 1.86 3.21
C GLN A 144 -17.95 2.70 2.53
N ARG A 145 -17.76 4.01 2.40
CA ARG A 145 -18.68 4.91 1.69
C ARG A 145 -18.71 4.56 0.20
N ILE A 146 -17.55 4.43 -0.44
CA ILE A 146 -17.44 4.08 -1.86
C ILE A 146 -18.02 2.70 -2.13
N GLU A 147 -17.70 1.72 -1.30
CA GLU A 147 -18.22 0.35 -1.47
C GLU A 147 -19.74 0.31 -1.36
N ARG A 148 -20.34 1.02 -0.39
CA ARG A 148 -21.80 1.14 -0.28
C ARG A 148 -22.43 1.75 -1.54
N GLN A 149 -21.84 2.81 -2.09
CA GLN A 149 -22.32 3.46 -3.32
C GLN A 149 -22.27 2.49 -4.50
N ARG A 150 -21.17 1.75 -4.68
CA ARG A 150 -21.02 0.73 -5.73
C ARG A 150 -22.04 -0.39 -5.62
N GLN A 151 -22.28 -0.88 -4.40
CA GLN A 151 -23.28 -1.90 -4.15
C GLN A 151 -24.69 -1.42 -4.44
N GLU A 152 -25.03 -0.17 -4.08
CA GLU A 152 -26.34 0.40 -4.37
C GLU A 152 -26.56 0.60 -5.88
N GLU A 153 -25.57 1.14 -6.59
CA GLU A 153 -25.62 1.30 -8.05
C GLU A 153 -25.77 -0.05 -8.76
N LYS A 154 -25.01 -1.06 -8.33
CA LYS A 154 -25.11 -2.42 -8.88
C LYS A 154 -26.52 -2.99 -8.68
N ARG A 155 -27.08 -2.85 -7.47
CA ARG A 155 -28.45 -3.31 -7.16
C ARG A 155 -29.51 -2.62 -8.02
N LYS A 156 -29.38 -1.31 -8.25
CA LYS A 156 -30.29 -0.54 -9.12
C LYS A 156 -30.24 -1.06 -10.56
N ARG A 157 -29.03 -1.26 -11.11
CA ARG A 157 -28.86 -1.81 -12.47
C ARG A 157 -29.46 -3.22 -12.60
N GLU A 158 -29.19 -4.11 -11.65
CA GLU A 158 -29.75 -5.47 -11.64
C GLU A 158 -31.29 -5.49 -11.51
N GLU A 159 -31.89 -4.50 -10.85
CA GLU A 159 -33.34 -4.36 -10.77
C GLU A 159 -33.94 -3.81 -12.07
N GLU A 160 -33.30 -2.83 -12.69
CA GLU A 160 -33.70 -2.30 -13.99
C GLU A 160 -33.62 -3.37 -15.09
N GLU A 161 -32.55 -4.17 -15.12
CA GLU A 161 -32.39 -5.30 -16.04
C GLU A 161 -33.49 -6.35 -15.86
N ARG A 162 -33.77 -6.78 -14.62
CA ARG A 162 -34.86 -7.73 -14.34
C ARG A 162 -36.23 -7.18 -14.74
N ARG A 163 -36.49 -5.88 -14.54
CA ARG A 163 -37.74 -5.24 -14.96
C ARG A 163 -37.84 -5.18 -16.49
N ALA A 164 -36.76 -4.87 -17.19
CA ALA A 164 -36.71 -4.83 -18.65
C ALA A 164 -36.94 -6.23 -19.25
N GLU A 165 -36.29 -7.26 -18.70
CA GLU A 165 -36.49 -8.65 -19.09
C GLU A 165 -37.96 -9.06 -18.87
N SER A 166 -38.51 -8.84 -17.68
CA SER A 166 -39.91 -9.19 -17.39
C SER A 166 -40.91 -8.49 -18.31
N ASN A 167 -40.67 -7.23 -18.68
CA ASN A 167 -41.51 -6.50 -19.63
C ASN A 167 -41.36 -7.00 -21.08
N SER A 168 -40.21 -7.58 -21.43
CA SER A 168 -39.99 -8.19 -22.75
C SER A 168 -40.71 -9.54 -22.91
N PHE A 169 -40.95 -10.28 -21.83
CA PHE A 169 -41.72 -11.53 -21.85
C PHE A 169 -43.25 -11.32 -21.87
N LEU A 170 -43.72 -10.11 -21.56
CA LEU A 170 -45.14 -9.76 -21.49
C LEU A 170 -45.68 -9.10 -22.78
N ASN A 171 -44.81 -8.80 -23.75
CA ASN A 171 -45.16 -8.25 -25.08
C ASN A 171 -44.83 -9.25 -26.18
#